data_AF-A0A024CCZ5-F1
#
_entry.id   AF-A0A024CCZ5-F1
#
_cell.length_a   1.000
_cell.length_b   1.000
_cell.length_c   1.000
_cell.angle_alpha   90.00
_cell.angle_beta   90.00
_cell.angle_gamma   90.00
#
_symmetry.space_group_name_H-M   'P 1'
#
loop_
_entity.id
_entity.type
_entity.pdbx_description
1 polymer ?
#
loop_
_entity_poly.entity_id
_entity_poly.type
_entity_poly.pdbx_seq_one_letter_code
_entity_poly.pdbx_strand_id
1 'polypeptide(L)'
;AQWDDHEVTNNWYWEMRKDQDERYKEGSVAVMAARAMRAFHDFMPTRRHPLEQDRLYASFPYGPSLEVFRIDMRAYRGPNSDAQPTTLSPEFRILGANQMAWLKRALEDSNATWKVIASDMPIGLKP
;
A
#
# COMPACT_ATOMS: atom_id res chain seq x y z
N ALA A 1 8.91 3.01 -8.57
CA ALA A 1 8.34 1.68 -8.28
C ALA A 1 7.23 1.82 -7.26
N GLN A 2 6.19 1.01 -7.40
CA GLN A 2 5.07 0.82 -6.48
C GLN A 2 4.77 -0.68 -6.53
N TRP A 3 4.26 -1.24 -5.44
CA TRP A 3 3.85 -2.65 -5.41
C TRP A 3 2.33 -2.76 -5.35
N ASP A 4 1.82 -3.93 -5.69
CA ASP A 4 0.45 -4.36 -5.43
C ASP A 4 0.53 -5.73 -4.72
N ASP A 5 -0.31 -6.69 -5.08
CA ASP A 5 -0.33 -8.00 -4.44
C ASP A 5 0.69 -8.98 -4.98
N HIS A 6 0.98 -8.94 -6.28
CA HIS A 6 1.80 -9.94 -6.94
C HIS A 6 3.29 -9.89 -6.56
N GLU A 7 3.74 -8.86 -5.86
CA GLU A 7 5.03 -8.85 -5.17
C GLU A 7 5.09 -9.80 -3.98
N VAL A 8 3.93 -10.22 -3.43
CA VAL A 8 3.81 -11.19 -2.33
C VAL A 8 3.09 -12.45 -2.79
N THR A 9 1.78 -12.35 -3.02
CA THR A 9 0.88 -13.40 -3.53
C THR A 9 -0.46 -12.77 -3.87
N ASN A 10 -1.18 -13.33 -4.84
CA ASN A 10 -2.45 -12.80 -5.34
C ASN A 10 -3.45 -12.51 -4.19
N ASN A 11 -4.02 -11.30 -4.21
CA ASN A 11 -5.02 -10.79 -3.27
C ASN A 11 -4.61 -10.85 -1.78
N TRP A 12 -3.33 -10.73 -1.45
CA TRP A 12 -2.89 -10.87 -0.07
C TRP A 12 -3.43 -9.80 0.89
N TYR A 13 -3.52 -10.20 2.16
CA TYR A 13 -3.67 -9.39 3.37
C TYR A 13 -2.92 -10.10 4.51
N TRP A 14 -2.60 -9.41 5.61
CA TRP A 14 -1.66 -9.89 6.63
C TRP A 14 -2.04 -11.23 7.26
N GLU A 15 -3.30 -11.40 7.62
CA GLU A 15 -3.82 -12.58 8.31
C GLU A 15 -4.06 -13.77 7.37
N MET A 16 -3.89 -13.60 6.04
CA MET A 16 -4.12 -14.66 5.07
C MET A 16 -3.20 -15.87 5.35
N ARG A 17 -3.79 -17.07 5.26
CA ARG A 17 -3.08 -18.35 5.34
C ARG A 17 -3.16 -19.11 4.03
N LYS A 18 -2.07 -19.78 3.66
CA LYS A 18 -1.98 -20.71 2.52
C LYS A 18 -1.74 -22.17 2.96
N ASP A 19 -2.01 -22.49 4.23
CA ASP A 19 -1.70 -23.80 4.83
C ASP A 19 -2.34 -24.99 4.14
N GLN A 20 -3.48 -24.79 3.48
CA GLN A 20 -4.22 -25.85 2.78
C GLN A 20 -3.72 -26.11 1.35
N ASP A 21 -2.79 -25.29 0.86
CA ASP A 21 -2.25 -25.40 -0.49
C ASP A 21 -0.85 -26.02 -0.42
N GLU A 22 -0.76 -27.31 -0.75
CA GLU A 22 0.48 -28.10 -0.67
C GLU A 22 1.63 -27.55 -1.52
N ARG A 23 1.36 -26.63 -2.47
CA ARG A 23 2.39 -25.94 -3.25
C ARG A 23 3.22 -25.00 -2.37
N TYR A 24 2.69 -24.57 -1.23
CA TYR A 24 3.35 -23.64 -0.32
C TYR A 24 4.08 -24.38 0.81
N LYS A 25 5.39 -24.15 0.92
CA LYS A 25 6.20 -24.59 2.08
C LYS A 25 6.07 -23.66 3.28
N GLU A 26 5.75 -22.40 3.02
CA GLU A 26 5.44 -21.38 4.02
C GLU A 26 3.96 -21.04 3.85
N GLY A 27 3.13 -21.25 4.85
CA GLY A 27 1.70 -20.90 4.78
C GLY A 27 1.40 -19.46 5.20
N SER A 28 2.36 -18.79 5.87
CA SER A 28 2.18 -17.45 6.42
C SER A 28 2.40 -16.37 5.39
N VAL A 29 1.31 -15.74 4.97
CA VAL A 29 1.40 -14.58 4.08
C VAL A 29 2.10 -13.40 4.76
N ALA A 30 1.98 -13.22 6.08
CA ALA A 30 2.75 -12.22 6.80
C ALA A 30 4.27 -12.43 6.68
N VAL A 31 4.73 -13.70 6.74
CA VAL A 31 6.16 -14.02 6.56
C VAL A 31 6.58 -13.80 5.11
N MET A 32 5.72 -14.17 4.14
CA MET A 32 5.98 -13.88 2.73
C MET A 32 6.08 -12.37 2.48
N ALA A 33 5.15 -11.57 3.03
CA ALA A 33 5.10 -10.12 2.87
C ALA A 33 6.36 -9.45 3.44
N ALA A 34 6.84 -9.89 4.62
CA ALA A 34 8.09 -9.38 5.18
C ALA A 34 9.31 -9.68 4.30
N ARG A 35 9.39 -10.89 3.75
CA ARG A 35 10.46 -11.28 2.81
C ARG A 35 10.36 -10.52 1.48
N ALA A 36 9.15 -10.37 0.97
CA ALA A 36 8.85 -9.61 -0.25
C ALA A 36 9.18 -8.13 -0.10
N MET A 37 8.84 -7.49 1.03
CA MET A 37 9.21 -6.10 1.32
C MET A 37 10.72 -5.91 1.30
N ARG A 38 11.46 -6.85 1.91
CA ARG A 38 12.92 -6.84 1.86
C ARG A 38 13.43 -6.94 0.43
N ALA A 39 12.95 -7.91 -0.34
CA ALA A 39 13.32 -8.09 -1.74
C ALA A 39 12.95 -6.87 -2.59
N PHE A 40 11.78 -6.28 -2.39
CA PHE A 40 11.33 -5.08 -3.08
C PHE A 40 12.30 -3.92 -2.84
N HIS A 41 12.73 -3.70 -1.61
CA HIS A 41 13.76 -2.69 -1.32
C HIS A 41 15.16 -3.02 -1.86
N ASP A 42 15.51 -4.30 -1.96
CA ASP A 42 16.83 -4.72 -2.44
C ASP A 42 16.92 -4.65 -3.98
N PHE A 43 15.81 -4.86 -4.70
CA PHE A 43 15.79 -4.95 -6.17
C PHE A 43 15.07 -3.79 -6.88
N MET A 44 14.30 -2.96 -6.18
CA MET A 44 13.67 -1.76 -6.74
C MET A 44 14.34 -0.49 -6.23
N PRO A 45 14.49 0.56 -7.08
CA PRO A 45 15.09 1.83 -6.68
C PRO A 45 14.11 2.61 -5.79
N THR A 46 14.09 2.25 -4.50
CA THR A 46 13.19 2.82 -3.50
C THR A 46 14.01 3.40 -2.35
N ARG A 47 13.68 4.64 -1.96
CA ARG A 47 14.27 5.24 -0.77
C ARG A 47 13.53 4.73 0.46
N ARG A 48 14.27 4.21 1.44
CA ARG A 48 13.71 3.83 2.75
C ARG A 48 13.45 5.08 3.58
N HIS A 49 12.32 5.09 4.28
CA HIS A 49 12.02 6.16 5.23
C HIS A 49 12.91 6.00 6.49
N PRO A 50 13.50 7.08 7.02
CA PRO A 50 14.49 6.99 8.10
C PRO A 50 13.96 6.37 9.40
N LEU A 51 12.66 6.53 9.67
CA LEU A 51 12.02 6.01 10.90
C LEU A 51 11.14 4.78 10.66
N GLU A 52 10.78 4.51 9.41
CA GLU A 52 9.81 3.47 9.04
C GLU A 52 10.36 2.73 7.83
N GLN A 53 11.32 1.83 8.04
CA GLN A 53 12.12 1.28 6.93
C GLN A 53 11.31 0.57 5.85
N ASP A 54 10.16 0.00 6.23
CA ASP A 54 9.24 -0.74 5.34
C ASP A 54 8.14 0.15 4.74
N ARG A 55 8.19 1.46 4.97
CA ARG A 55 7.15 2.38 4.48
C ARG A 55 7.34 2.67 3.00
N LEU A 56 6.31 2.37 2.21
CA LEU A 56 6.32 2.63 0.77
C LEU A 56 5.58 3.90 0.36
N TYR A 57 4.60 4.42 1.11
CA TYR A 57 3.97 5.69 0.72
C TYR A 57 4.92 6.89 0.90
N ALA A 58 4.93 7.79 -0.09
CA ALA A 58 5.80 8.96 -0.16
C ALA A 58 5.30 9.96 -1.21
N SER A 59 5.74 11.22 -1.13
CA SER A 59 5.52 12.22 -2.20
C SER A 59 6.83 12.66 -2.87
N PHE A 60 6.72 13.10 -4.12
CA PHE A 60 7.84 13.51 -4.96
C PHE A 60 7.49 14.79 -5.73
N PRO A 61 8.05 15.95 -5.35
CA PRO A 61 7.85 17.19 -6.08
C PRO A 61 8.73 17.24 -7.33
N TYR A 62 8.15 17.74 -8.42
CA TYR A 62 8.77 18.03 -9.71
C TYR A 62 8.62 19.53 -9.99
N GLY A 63 9.46 20.32 -9.33
CA GLY A 63 9.38 21.78 -9.35
C GLY A 63 8.03 22.29 -8.81
N PRO A 64 7.59 23.49 -9.22
CA PRO A 64 6.32 24.06 -8.77
C PRO A 64 5.09 23.45 -9.48
N SER A 65 5.31 22.66 -10.53
CA SER A 65 4.22 22.25 -11.42
C SER A 65 3.54 20.96 -11.01
N LEU A 66 4.27 19.99 -10.45
CA LEU A 66 3.74 18.66 -10.20
C LEU A 66 4.26 18.11 -8.87
N GLU A 67 3.39 17.48 -8.09
CA GLU A 67 3.77 16.58 -7.01
C GLU A 67 3.02 15.25 -7.16
N VAL A 68 3.77 14.16 -7.07
CA VAL A 68 3.23 12.79 -7.14
C VAL A 68 3.20 12.19 -5.75
N PHE A 69 2.02 11.79 -5.28
CA PHE A 69 1.76 11.12 -4.02
C PHE A 69 1.57 9.63 -4.26
N ARG A 70 2.61 8.84 -4.03
CA ARG A 70 2.52 7.38 -4.08
C ARG A 70 1.90 6.89 -2.79
N ILE A 71 0.78 6.20 -2.90
CA ILE A 71 0.12 5.51 -1.78
C ILE A 71 0.45 4.02 -1.78
N ASP A 72 0.22 3.37 -0.65
CA ASP A 72 0.30 1.91 -0.48
C ASP A 72 -1.08 1.41 -0.02
N MET A 73 -1.74 0.61 -0.86
CA MET A 73 -3.08 0.08 -0.57
C MET A 73 -3.05 -1.38 -0.13
N ARG A 74 -1.87 -1.96 0.12
CA ARG A 74 -1.68 -3.35 0.57
C ARG A 74 -1.16 -3.47 1.99
N ALA A 75 -0.12 -2.72 2.36
CA ALA A 75 0.53 -2.92 3.66
C ALA A 75 -0.33 -2.54 4.88
N TYR A 76 -1.42 -1.80 4.70
CA TYR A 76 -2.20 -1.24 5.82
C TYR A 76 -3.71 -1.53 5.76
N ARG A 77 -4.14 -2.34 4.79
CA ARG A 77 -5.53 -2.71 4.59
C ARG A 77 -5.99 -3.78 5.58
N GLY A 78 -7.31 -3.85 5.78
CA GLY A 78 -7.94 -5.00 6.42
C GLY A 78 -8.08 -6.20 5.47
N PRO A 79 -8.60 -7.34 5.98
CA PRO A 79 -8.85 -8.54 5.19
C PRO A 79 -9.76 -8.31 3.98
N ASN A 80 -9.67 -9.21 2.99
CA ASN A 80 -10.67 -9.22 1.92
C ASN A 80 -12.02 -9.68 2.48
N SER A 81 -13.08 -9.00 2.07
CA SER A 81 -14.44 -9.29 2.50
C SER A 81 -15.42 -8.87 1.40
N ASP A 82 -16.46 -9.67 1.19
CA ASP A 82 -17.59 -9.32 0.31
C ASP A 82 -18.61 -8.41 0.99
N ALA A 83 -18.44 -8.16 2.30
CA ALA A 83 -19.27 -7.20 3.03
C ALA A 83 -19.15 -5.79 2.45
N GLN A 84 -20.26 -5.06 2.46
CA GLN A 84 -20.33 -3.65 2.06
C GLN A 84 -20.60 -2.79 3.30
N PRO A 85 -19.59 -2.61 4.15
CA PRO A 85 -19.73 -1.82 5.38
C PRO A 85 -19.99 -0.36 5.03
N THR A 86 -20.88 0.28 5.78
CA THR A 86 -21.12 1.73 5.69
C THR A 86 -20.23 2.54 6.62
N THR A 87 -19.46 1.87 7.48
CA THR A 87 -18.56 2.48 8.46
C THR A 87 -17.14 2.02 8.22
N LEU A 88 -16.19 2.97 8.27
CA LEU A 88 -14.76 2.66 8.15
C LEU A 88 -14.24 2.07 9.47
N SER A 89 -13.66 0.88 9.40
CA SER A 89 -13.00 0.21 10.54
C SER A 89 -11.65 -0.39 10.10
N PRO A 90 -10.78 -0.82 11.04
CA PRO A 90 -9.55 -1.53 10.70
C PRO A 90 -9.74 -2.73 9.76
N GLU A 91 -10.86 -3.44 9.90
CA GLU A 91 -11.21 -4.62 9.10
C GLU A 91 -11.60 -4.26 7.67
N PHE A 92 -12.09 -3.04 7.44
CA PHE A 92 -12.67 -2.61 6.17
C PHE A 92 -11.94 -1.45 5.49
N ARG A 93 -10.85 -0.97 6.07
CA ARG A 93 -10.03 0.09 5.46
C ARG A 93 -9.11 -0.47 4.39
N ILE A 94 -8.87 0.33 3.36
CA ILE A 94 -7.81 0.08 2.38
C ILE A 94 -6.54 0.84 2.77
N LEU A 95 -6.68 2.12 3.14
CA LEU A 95 -5.58 2.93 3.62
C LEU A 95 -5.52 2.88 5.16
N GLY A 96 -4.32 2.70 5.70
CA GLY A 96 -4.07 2.81 7.13
C GLY A 96 -4.33 4.22 7.66
N ALA A 97 -4.70 4.34 8.94
CA ALA A 97 -5.01 5.63 9.56
C ALA A 97 -3.84 6.64 9.45
N ASN A 98 -2.60 6.18 9.66
CA ASN A 98 -1.41 7.02 9.57
C ASN A 98 -1.16 7.51 8.14
N GLN A 99 -1.28 6.62 7.15
CA GLN A 99 -1.12 6.97 5.74
C GLN A 99 -2.22 7.94 5.27
N MET A 100 -3.47 7.72 5.69
CA MET A 100 -4.57 8.63 5.37
C MET A 100 -4.33 10.03 5.97
N ALA A 101 -3.93 10.09 7.24
CA ALA A 101 -3.60 11.35 7.90
C ALA A 101 -2.40 12.05 7.25
N TRP A 102 -1.37 11.29 6.86
CA TRP A 102 -0.24 11.80 6.10
C TRP A 102 -0.67 12.36 4.74
N LEU A 103 -1.46 11.61 3.96
CA LEU A 103 -1.88 12.02 2.62
C LEU A 103 -2.67 13.32 2.64
N LYS A 104 -3.61 13.46 3.59
CA LYS A 104 -4.38 14.71 3.77
C LYS A 104 -3.47 15.91 4.00
N ARG A 105 -2.56 15.80 4.98
CA ARG A 105 -1.59 16.87 5.28
C ARG A 105 -0.67 17.17 4.09
N ALA A 106 -0.14 16.13 3.45
CA ALA A 106 0.78 16.30 2.32
C ALA A 106 0.08 16.98 1.12
N LEU A 107 -1.20 16.71 0.90
CA LEU A 107 -2.00 17.40 -0.12
C LEU A 107 -2.28 18.86 0.24
N GLU A 108 -2.57 19.15 1.52
CA GLU A 108 -2.79 20.51 2.04
C GLU A 108 -1.50 21.35 1.98
N ASP A 109 -0.35 20.77 2.32
CA ASP A 109 0.95 21.44 2.34
C ASP A 109 1.52 21.67 0.93
N SER A 110 1.02 20.96 -0.08
CA SER A 110 1.57 21.01 -1.44
C SER A 110 1.09 22.21 -2.24
N ASN A 111 2.05 23.06 -2.63
CA ASN A 111 1.82 24.20 -3.51
C ASN A 111 1.94 23.87 -5.00
N ALA A 112 2.06 22.59 -5.37
CA ALA A 112 2.20 22.18 -6.77
C ALA A 112 0.88 22.43 -7.55
N THR A 113 1.01 22.90 -8.80
CA THR A 113 -0.13 23.11 -9.71
C THR A 113 -0.93 21.81 -9.92
N TRP A 114 -0.22 20.70 -10.15
CA TRP A 114 -0.80 19.37 -10.33
C TRP A 114 -0.43 18.47 -9.17
N LYS A 115 -1.44 17.77 -8.64
CA LYS A 115 -1.30 16.78 -7.58
C LYS A 115 -1.79 15.45 -8.12
N VAL A 116 -0.89 14.48 -8.26
CA VAL A 116 -1.20 13.16 -8.81
C VAL A 116 -1.10 12.12 -7.71
N ILE A 117 -2.16 11.37 -7.47
CA ILE A 117 -2.15 10.23 -6.54
C ILE A 117 -1.86 8.97 -7.35
N ALA A 118 -0.71 8.34 -7.12
CA ALA A 118 -0.35 7.07 -7.74
C ALA A 118 -0.86 5.91 -6.87
N SER A 119 -1.85 5.20 -7.40
CA SER A 119 -2.67 4.19 -6.72
C SER A 119 -2.40 2.81 -7.32
N ASP A 120 -2.19 1.79 -6.49
CA ASP A 120 -1.93 0.41 -6.93
C ASP A 120 -3.21 -0.33 -7.28
N MET A 121 -4.32 0.02 -6.62
CA MET A 121 -5.65 -0.49 -6.96
C MET A 121 -6.54 0.61 -7.57
N PRO A 122 -7.52 0.25 -8.44
CA PRO A 122 -8.50 1.18 -8.96
C PRO A 122 -9.35 1.82 -7.86
N ILE A 123 -9.57 3.14 -7.95
CA ILE A 123 -10.44 3.90 -7.03
C ILE A 123 -11.75 4.36 -7.69
N GLY A 124 -11.91 4.12 -8.99
CA GLY A 124 -13.12 4.48 -9.73
C GLY A 124 -14.30 3.59 -9.33
N LEU A 125 -15.50 4.17 -9.37
CA LEU A 125 -16.73 3.40 -9.27
C LEU A 125 -16.98 2.68 -10.59
N LYS A 126 -17.60 1.49 -10.53
CA LYS A 126 -18.17 0.90 -11.75
C LYS A 126 -19.26 1.86 -12.26
N PRO A 127 -19.29 2.15 -13.58
CA PRO A 127 -20.36 2.95 -14.17
C PRO A 127 -21.74 2.30 -14.00
#